data_AF-A0A929PL10-F1
#
_entry.id   AF-A0A929PL10-F1
#
_cell.length_a   1.000
_cell.length_b   1.000
_cell.length_c   1.000
_cell.angle_alpha   90.00
_cell.angle_beta   90.00
_cell.angle_gamma   90.00
#
_symmetry.space_group_name_H-M   'P 1'
#
loop_
_entity.id
_entity.type
_entity.pdbx_description
1 polymer ?
#
loop_
_entity_poly.entity_id
_entity_poly.type
_entity_poly.pdbx_seq_one_letter_code
_entity_poly.pdbx_strand_id
1 'polypeptide(L)'
;MNRNRVLSFQVAAWLSFSIAVLSACNPFPKKDTHPEVPFLMDLVKDNTKFVKVIGHEHLSELIFLKDDRILIKPDNSNIPFKIMDLQGKLIIAQVFDWKLPFYVDKQGNLYFNREKYNYPDYKQHAQFKTVVFKDSIDKKSEALGDQFPDSVKFKMIDAYEVKLLQPYGLKPCEYQVVNQEKCHVFEVRNNTLLVRQDELFKSDFSRAAVEADRFDDDVLIRWENGRIASPRYMSYYQIGQYKAKCDDGTLPTLIKIKGQNYLFAYALGLFLIK
;
A
#
# COMPACT_ATOMS: atom_id res chain seq x y z
N MET A 1 -3.44 -58.35 32.95
CA MET A 1 -3.06 -57.10 33.65
C MET A 1 -1.99 -56.41 32.79
N ASN A 2 -2.05 -55.15 32.36
CA ASN A 2 -2.94 -54.05 32.70
C ASN A 2 -2.96 -53.05 31.51
N ARG A 3 -3.59 -53.44 30.38
CA ARG A 3 -3.69 -52.64 29.14
C ARG A 3 -4.37 -51.27 29.39
N ASN A 4 -5.16 -51.18 30.45
CA ASN A 4 -5.86 -49.96 30.87
C ASN A 4 -4.94 -48.88 31.47
N ARG A 5 -3.74 -49.22 31.97
CA ARG A 5 -2.80 -48.23 32.53
C ARG A 5 -1.99 -47.48 31.47
N VAL A 6 -1.75 -48.10 30.31
CA VAL A 6 -0.98 -47.47 29.21
C VAL A 6 -1.85 -46.47 28.45
N LEU A 7 -3.14 -46.79 28.23
CA LEU A 7 -4.10 -45.87 27.60
C LEU A 7 -4.33 -44.61 28.44
N SER A 8 -4.41 -44.73 29.78
CA SER A 8 -4.66 -43.60 30.67
C SER A 8 -3.48 -42.62 30.76
N PHE A 9 -2.24 -43.11 30.65
CA PHE A 9 -1.04 -42.25 30.58
C PHE A 9 -0.92 -41.50 29.26
N GLN A 10 -1.23 -42.14 28.13
CA GLN A 10 -1.21 -41.46 26.83
C GLN A 10 -2.30 -40.38 26.75
N VAL A 11 -3.53 -40.66 27.20
CA VAL A 11 -4.61 -39.66 27.20
C VAL A 11 -4.26 -38.48 28.11
N ALA A 12 -3.68 -38.72 29.29
CA ALA A 12 -3.23 -37.66 30.20
C ALA A 12 -2.13 -36.79 29.59
N ALA A 13 -1.15 -37.39 28.89
CA ALA A 13 -0.08 -36.64 28.21
C ALA A 13 -0.62 -35.77 27.06
N TRP A 14 -1.57 -36.28 26.27
CA TRP A 14 -2.23 -35.53 25.20
C TRP A 14 -3.12 -34.39 25.72
N LEU A 15 -3.82 -34.60 26.83
CA LEU A 15 -4.57 -33.53 27.52
C LEU A 15 -3.63 -32.46 28.10
N SER A 16 -2.51 -32.87 28.70
CA SER A 16 -1.52 -31.95 29.26
C SER A 16 -0.87 -31.09 28.17
N PHE A 17 -0.55 -31.69 27.03
CA PHE A 17 -0.02 -30.97 25.87
C PHE A 17 -1.06 -30.02 25.27
N SER A 18 -2.32 -30.45 25.16
CA SER A 18 -3.43 -29.59 24.70
C SER A 18 -3.68 -28.41 25.64
N ILE A 19 -3.62 -28.62 26.96
CA ILE A 19 -3.77 -27.55 27.97
C ILE A 19 -2.59 -26.59 27.93
N ALA A 20 -1.35 -27.08 27.74
CA ALA A 20 -0.16 -26.24 27.60
C ALA A 20 -0.19 -25.39 26.32
N VAL A 21 -0.67 -25.95 25.20
CA VAL A 21 -0.84 -25.22 23.93
C VAL A 21 -1.96 -24.17 24.05
N LEU A 22 -3.07 -24.49 24.73
CA LEU A 22 -4.17 -23.54 24.97
C LEU A 22 -3.81 -22.42 25.96
N SER A 23 -2.87 -22.67 26.89
CA SER A 23 -2.40 -21.65 27.83
C SER A 23 -1.25 -20.78 27.28
N ALA A 24 -0.51 -21.26 26.28
CA ALA A 24 0.45 -20.46 25.53
C ALA A 24 -0.23 -19.48 24.54
N CYS A 25 -1.43 -19.81 24.04
CA CYS A 25 -2.27 -18.92 23.24
C CYS A 25 -3.37 -18.29 24.12
N ASN A 26 -2.99 -17.45 25.07
CA ASN A 26 -3.96 -16.80 25.97
C ASN A 26 -4.77 -15.72 25.19
N PRO A 27 -6.08 -15.91 24.93
CA PRO A 27 -6.87 -15.01 24.09
C PRO A 27 -7.38 -13.78 24.86
N PHE A 28 -7.01 -13.63 26.13
CA PHE A 28 -7.53 -12.57 26.99
C PHE A 28 -6.56 -11.37 27.06
N PRO A 29 -7.06 -10.13 26.93
CA PRO A 29 -6.27 -8.92 27.14
C PRO A 29 -5.58 -8.98 28.50
N LYS A 30 -4.24 -8.93 28.51
CA LYS A 30 -3.48 -8.85 29.76
C LYS A 30 -3.61 -7.44 30.32
N LYS A 31 -3.49 -7.33 31.65
CA LYS A 31 -3.38 -6.02 32.29
C LYS A 31 -2.12 -5.34 31.76
N ASP A 32 -2.28 -4.16 31.16
CA ASP A 32 -1.20 -3.40 30.54
C ASP A 32 -0.10 -3.10 31.58
N THR A 33 1.07 -3.69 31.40
CA THR A 33 2.28 -3.45 32.21
C THR A 33 3.25 -2.50 31.51
N HIS A 34 2.87 -1.95 30.35
CA HIS A 34 3.72 -1.13 29.51
C HIS A 34 3.75 0.33 29.99
N PRO A 35 4.75 1.12 29.54
CA PRO A 35 4.89 2.51 29.94
C PRO A 35 3.64 3.33 29.61
N GLU A 36 3.22 4.18 30.55
CA GLU A 36 2.13 5.12 30.33
C GLU A 36 2.62 6.26 29.42
N VAL A 37 2.38 6.10 28.12
CA VAL A 37 2.69 7.09 27.07
C VAL A 37 1.39 7.61 26.43
N PRO A 38 1.37 8.85 25.92
CA PRO A 38 0.19 9.41 25.28
C PRO A 38 -0.20 8.64 24.01
N PHE A 39 -1.48 8.70 23.66
CA PHE A 39 -1.92 8.27 22.34
C PHE A 39 -1.32 9.18 21.26
N LEU A 40 -0.94 8.60 20.12
CA LEU A 40 -0.36 9.35 19.01
C LEU A 40 -1.27 10.51 18.57
N MET A 41 -2.58 10.25 18.50
CA MET A 41 -3.58 11.24 18.13
C MET A 41 -3.62 12.44 19.08
N ASP A 42 -3.31 12.24 20.37
CA ASP A 42 -3.26 13.32 21.35
C ASP A 42 -1.91 14.01 21.34
N LEU A 43 -0.82 13.26 21.12
CA LEU A 43 0.53 13.81 21.01
C LEU A 43 0.63 14.82 19.85
N VAL A 44 0.06 14.50 18.69
CA VAL A 44 0.13 15.39 17.50
C VAL A 44 -0.70 16.66 17.63
N LYS A 45 -1.59 16.77 18.63
CA LYS A 45 -2.34 18.01 18.93
C LYS A 45 -1.49 19.05 19.64
N ASP A 46 -0.34 18.65 20.20
CA ASP A 46 0.58 19.57 20.85
C ASP A 46 1.35 20.41 19.82
N ASN A 47 0.85 21.61 19.55
CA ASN A 47 1.43 22.54 18.57
C ASN A 47 2.85 23.03 18.93
N THR A 48 3.31 22.78 20.16
CA THR A 48 4.71 23.06 20.55
C THR A 48 5.67 21.99 20.04
N LYS A 49 5.18 20.77 19.79
CA LYS A 49 5.94 19.61 19.31
C LYS A 49 5.70 19.29 17.84
N PHE A 50 4.47 19.51 17.35
CA PHE A 50 4.07 19.15 15.99
C PHE A 50 3.39 20.33 15.28
N VAL A 51 3.53 20.40 13.97
CA VAL A 51 2.78 21.34 13.12
C VAL A 51 2.11 20.56 12.01
N LYS A 52 0.77 20.64 11.93
CA LYS A 52 0.00 20.00 10.85
C LYS A 52 0.34 20.67 9.52
N VAL A 53 0.74 19.87 8.54
CA VAL A 53 1.08 20.32 7.17
C VAL A 53 -0.04 19.94 6.21
N ILE A 54 -0.45 18.68 6.23
CA ILE A 54 -1.53 18.13 5.39
C ILE A 54 -2.45 17.30 6.29
N GLY A 55 -3.76 17.42 6.12
CA GLY A 55 -4.74 16.58 6.81
C GLY A 55 -4.99 15.26 6.09
N HIS A 56 -5.92 14.47 6.62
CA HIS A 56 -6.29 13.16 6.06
C HIS A 56 -7.54 13.24 5.16
N GLU A 57 -8.18 14.41 5.06
CA GLU A 57 -9.46 14.56 4.39
C GLU A 57 -9.31 14.31 2.88
N HIS A 58 -10.11 13.38 2.33
CA HIS A 58 -10.08 12.95 0.92
C HIS A 58 -8.73 12.40 0.43
N LEU A 59 -7.89 11.89 1.32
CA LEU A 59 -6.57 11.37 0.99
C LEU A 59 -6.61 9.86 0.73
N SER A 60 -6.30 9.43 -0.50
CA SER A 60 -6.00 8.01 -0.77
C SER A 60 -4.54 7.71 -0.50
N GLU A 61 -3.64 8.58 -0.94
CA GLU A 61 -2.20 8.30 -0.91
C GLU A 61 -1.42 9.61 -0.85
N LEU A 62 -0.35 9.61 -0.07
CA LEU A 62 0.57 10.74 0.04
C LEU A 62 1.96 10.25 -0.34
N ILE A 63 2.51 10.86 -1.39
CA ILE A 63 3.74 10.39 -2.02
C ILE A 63 4.76 11.50 -1.94
N PHE A 64 5.88 11.19 -1.31
CA PHE A 64 6.99 12.11 -1.17
C PHE A 64 7.90 11.98 -2.37
N LEU A 65 8.06 13.05 -3.14
CA LEU A 65 8.90 13.06 -4.33
C LEU A 65 10.36 13.29 -3.95
N LYS A 66 11.28 12.81 -4.79
CA LYS A 66 12.73 12.92 -4.57
C LYS A 66 13.23 14.37 -4.45
N ASP A 67 12.51 15.34 -5.01
CA ASP A 67 12.82 16.77 -4.99
C ASP A 67 12.12 17.56 -3.85
N ASP A 68 11.73 16.86 -2.79
CA ASP A 68 11.11 17.42 -1.58
C ASP A 68 9.69 18.00 -1.78
N ARG A 69 9.04 17.69 -2.90
CA ARG A 69 7.62 17.98 -3.12
C ARG A 69 6.75 16.82 -2.69
N ILE A 70 5.46 17.09 -2.52
CA ILE A 70 4.48 16.10 -2.11
C ILE A 70 3.42 15.99 -3.21
N LEU A 71 3.17 14.76 -3.66
CA LEU A 71 2.04 14.41 -4.49
C LEU A 71 0.92 13.89 -3.57
N ILE A 72 -0.21 14.57 -3.61
CA ILE A 72 -1.43 14.25 -2.88
C ILE A 72 -2.38 13.60 -3.87
N LYS A 73 -2.65 12.31 -3.67
CA LYS A 73 -3.57 11.52 -4.47
C LYS A 73 -4.90 11.39 -3.71
N PRO A 74 -6.00 11.89 -4.29
CA PRO A 74 -7.30 11.90 -3.63
C PRO A 74 -7.92 10.50 -3.58
N ASP A 75 -8.98 10.32 -2.80
CA ASP A 75 -9.79 9.09 -2.71
C ASP A 75 -10.80 8.94 -3.87
N ASN A 76 -11.06 10.00 -4.63
CA ASN A 76 -12.03 10.04 -5.73
C ASN A 76 -11.48 10.85 -6.93
N SER A 77 -11.87 10.48 -8.15
CA SER A 77 -11.33 11.00 -9.42
C SER A 77 -11.81 12.39 -9.68
N ASN A 78 -12.99 12.72 -9.15
CA ASN A 78 -13.59 14.04 -9.31
C ASN A 78 -12.85 15.12 -8.51
N ILE A 79 -11.97 14.72 -7.58
CA ILE A 79 -11.10 15.62 -6.84
C ILE A 79 -9.75 15.64 -7.57
N PRO A 80 -9.14 16.83 -7.79
CA PRO A 80 -7.85 16.89 -8.46
C PRO A 80 -6.75 16.32 -7.55
N PHE A 81 -5.84 15.52 -8.12
CA PHE A 81 -4.55 15.28 -7.48
C PHE A 81 -3.75 16.59 -7.47
N LYS A 82 -2.86 16.73 -6.50
CA LYS A 82 -2.06 17.95 -6.33
C LYS A 82 -0.60 17.59 -6.18
N ILE A 83 0.29 18.36 -6.79
CA ILE A 83 1.70 18.41 -6.38
C ILE A 83 1.95 19.79 -5.81
N MET A 84 2.47 19.83 -4.58
CA MET A 84 2.78 21.06 -3.87
C MET A 84 4.15 20.97 -3.21
N ASP A 85 4.75 22.12 -2.95
CA ASP A 85 5.89 22.19 -2.04
C ASP A 85 5.44 22.20 -0.57
N LEU A 86 6.41 22.12 0.34
CA LEU A 86 6.18 22.14 1.79
C LEU A 86 5.65 23.49 2.31
N GLN A 87 5.75 24.56 1.52
CA GLN A 87 5.23 25.88 1.85
C GLN A 87 3.76 26.03 1.44
N GLY A 88 3.16 25.00 0.84
CA GLY A 88 1.79 25.03 0.34
C GLY A 88 1.65 25.62 -1.06
N LYS A 89 2.76 25.92 -1.76
CA LYS A 89 2.70 26.42 -3.13
C LYS A 89 2.29 25.27 -4.05
N LEU A 90 1.16 25.46 -4.73
CA LEU A 90 0.67 24.54 -5.74
C LEU A 90 1.55 24.58 -7.00
N ILE A 91 1.99 23.42 -7.47
CA ILE A 91 2.72 23.26 -8.73
C ILE A 91 1.79 22.81 -9.85
N ILE A 92 0.97 21.79 -9.59
CA ILE A 92 -0.05 21.29 -10.51
C ILE A 92 -1.25 20.77 -9.73
N ALA A 93 -2.45 21.00 -10.25
CA ALA A 93 -3.68 20.37 -9.81
C ALA A 93 -4.48 19.92 -11.03
N GLN A 94 -4.74 18.62 -11.16
CA GLN A 94 -5.47 18.06 -12.30
C GLN A 94 -6.38 16.90 -11.86
N VAL A 95 -7.52 16.77 -12.53
CA VAL A 95 -8.48 15.67 -12.37
C VAL A 95 -7.97 14.49 -13.21
N PHE A 96 -7.93 13.28 -12.64
CA PHE A 96 -7.50 12.08 -13.36
C PHE A 96 -8.57 10.99 -13.32
N ASP A 97 -8.64 10.20 -14.38
CA ASP A 97 -9.55 9.06 -14.48
C ASP A 97 -8.91 7.82 -13.84
N TRP A 98 -9.53 7.29 -12.77
CA TRP A 98 -9.06 6.06 -12.10
C TRP A 98 -9.04 4.82 -12.97
N LYS A 99 -9.78 4.84 -14.09
CA LYS A 99 -9.77 3.74 -15.05
C LYS A 99 -8.54 3.78 -15.96
N LEU A 100 -7.76 4.86 -15.90
CA LEU A 100 -6.55 5.03 -16.69
C LEU A 100 -5.30 4.97 -15.80
N PRO A 101 -4.18 4.48 -16.34
CA PRO A 101 -2.92 4.48 -15.61
C PRO A 101 -2.45 5.89 -15.23
N PHE A 102 -1.95 6.03 -14.00
CA PHE A 102 -1.19 7.18 -13.52
C PHE A 102 0.20 6.72 -13.09
N TYR A 103 1.20 7.12 -13.88
CA TYR A 103 2.61 6.84 -13.63
C TYR A 103 3.43 8.10 -13.37
N VAL A 104 4.35 8.02 -12.42
CA VAL A 104 5.45 8.99 -12.23
C VAL A 104 6.77 8.29 -12.54
N ASP A 105 7.44 8.70 -13.62
CA ASP A 105 8.69 8.05 -14.03
C ASP A 105 9.89 8.42 -13.16
N LYS A 106 11.04 7.77 -13.39
CA LYS A 106 12.28 8.00 -12.63
C LYS A 106 12.82 9.43 -12.73
N GLN A 107 12.40 10.20 -13.74
CA GLN A 107 12.78 11.60 -13.96
C GLN A 107 11.76 12.58 -13.36
N GLY A 108 10.63 12.07 -12.84
CA GLY A 108 9.56 12.86 -12.26
C GLY A 108 8.48 13.31 -13.26
N ASN A 109 8.52 12.87 -14.52
CA ASN A 109 7.45 13.19 -15.47
C ASN A 109 6.17 12.43 -15.08
N LEU A 110 5.02 13.07 -15.28
CA LEU A 110 3.72 12.48 -14.99
C LEU A 110 3.10 11.95 -16.27
N TYR A 111 2.47 10.78 -16.19
CA TYR A 111 1.72 10.18 -17.28
C TYR A 111 0.34 9.79 -16.76
N PHE A 112 -0.68 10.51 -17.18
CA PHE A 112 -2.07 10.25 -16.79
C PHE A 112 -3.00 10.78 -17.88
N ASN A 113 -4.25 10.28 -17.95
CA ASN A 113 -5.24 10.69 -18.96
C ASN A 113 -4.72 10.67 -20.42
N ARG A 114 -3.78 9.78 -20.74
CA ARG A 114 -3.12 9.68 -22.07
C ARG A 114 -2.31 10.93 -22.44
N GLU A 115 -1.82 11.65 -21.45
CA GLU A 115 -0.92 12.79 -21.60
C GLU A 115 0.36 12.55 -20.81
N LYS A 116 1.44 13.17 -21.27
CA LYS A 116 2.71 13.29 -20.54
C LYS A 116 2.90 14.74 -20.13
N TYR A 117 3.15 14.97 -18.86
CA TYR A 117 3.52 16.26 -18.28
C TYR A 117 5.00 16.25 -17.91
N ASN A 118 5.74 17.22 -18.44
CA ASN A 118 7.19 17.29 -18.27
C ASN A 118 7.56 17.91 -16.91
N TYR A 119 8.39 17.20 -16.15
CA TYR A 119 9.06 17.74 -14.97
C TYR A 119 10.02 18.90 -15.38
N PRO A 120 10.29 19.91 -14.54
CA PRO A 120 9.87 20.08 -13.14
C PRO A 120 8.57 20.84 -12.91
N ASP A 121 8.13 21.69 -13.83
CA ASP A 121 7.01 22.60 -13.57
C ASP A 121 5.67 22.13 -14.14
N TYR A 122 5.68 21.03 -14.91
CA TYR A 122 4.51 20.40 -15.51
C TYR A 122 3.70 21.33 -16.43
N LYS A 123 4.29 22.41 -16.93
CA LYS A 123 3.60 23.33 -17.86
C LYS A 123 3.56 22.81 -19.28
N GLN A 124 4.60 22.08 -19.68
CA GLN A 124 4.67 21.45 -20.99
C GLN A 124 4.05 20.07 -20.91
N HIS A 125 3.03 19.83 -21.73
CA HIS A 125 2.41 18.52 -21.86
C HIS A 125 2.07 18.21 -23.32
N ALA A 126 1.94 16.93 -23.62
CA ALA A 126 1.54 16.44 -24.92
C ALA A 126 0.78 15.12 -24.77
N GLN A 127 -0.01 14.79 -25.79
CA GLN A 127 -0.60 13.45 -25.88
C GLN A 127 0.50 12.38 -25.85
N PHE A 128 0.24 11.31 -25.12
CA PHE A 128 1.18 10.23 -24.91
C PHE A 128 0.48 8.88 -25.08
N LYS A 129 1.15 7.98 -25.80
CA LYS A 129 0.60 6.66 -26.10
C LYS A 129 0.65 5.80 -24.84
N THR A 130 -0.48 5.23 -24.47
CA THR A 130 -0.61 4.28 -23.35
C THR A 130 -1.21 2.97 -23.84
N VAL A 131 -0.63 1.85 -23.41
CA VAL A 131 -1.06 0.49 -23.74
C VAL A 131 -1.27 -0.26 -22.44
N VAL A 132 -2.54 -0.55 -22.15
CA VAL A 132 -2.96 -1.39 -21.03
C VAL A 132 -3.27 -2.77 -21.58
N PHE A 133 -2.47 -3.76 -21.20
CA PHE A 133 -2.60 -5.12 -21.75
C PHE A 133 -3.87 -5.80 -21.23
N LYS A 134 -4.20 -5.57 -19.96
CA LYS A 134 -5.39 -6.13 -19.30
C LYS A 134 -6.68 -5.79 -20.06
N ASP A 135 -6.90 -4.52 -20.39
CA ASP A 135 -8.08 -4.08 -21.15
C ASP A 135 -8.27 -4.84 -22.47
N SER A 136 -7.16 -5.15 -23.15
CA SER A 136 -7.21 -5.86 -24.43
C SER A 136 -7.51 -7.35 -24.24
N ILE A 137 -6.95 -7.96 -23.20
CA ILE A 137 -7.21 -9.35 -22.81
C ILE A 137 -8.66 -9.52 -22.35
N ASP A 138 -9.16 -8.60 -21.51
CA ASP A 138 -10.52 -8.63 -20.98
C ASP A 138 -11.54 -8.51 -22.12
N LYS A 139 -11.36 -7.55 -23.03
CA LYS A 139 -12.21 -7.43 -24.24
C LYS A 139 -12.15 -8.68 -25.12
N LYS A 140 -10.99 -9.33 -25.22
CA LYS A 140 -10.87 -10.58 -25.97
C LYS A 140 -11.63 -11.71 -25.27
N SER A 141 -11.56 -11.78 -23.95
CA SER A 141 -12.30 -12.74 -23.14
C SER A 141 -13.82 -12.56 -23.30
N GLU A 142 -14.30 -11.32 -23.17
CA GLU A 142 -15.70 -10.95 -23.38
C GLU A 142 -16.19 -11.33 -24.79
N ALA A 143 -15.39 -11.06 -25.81
CA ALA A 143 -15.74 -11.39 -27.20
C ALA A 143 -15.82 -12.89 -27.47
N LEU A 144 -15.13 -13.74 -26.69
CA LEU A 144 -15.26 -15.20 -26.77
C LEU A 144 -16.55 -15.70 -26.11
N GLY A 145 -17.17 -14.90 -25.23
CA GLY A 145 -18.48 -15.15 -24.61
C GLY A 145 -18.56 -16.55 -24.00
N ASP A 146 -19.70 -17.23 -24.14
CA ASP A 146 -19.88 -18.64 -23.71
C ASP A 146 -19.78 -19.63 -24.86
N GLN A 147 -19.20 -19.20 -25.99
CA GLN A 147 -19.17 -19.99 -27.23
C GLN A 147 -18.21 -21.18 -27.16
N PHE A 148 -17.25 -21.15 -26.23
CA PHE A 148 -16.20 -22.16 -26.11
C PHE A 148 -16.09 -22.68 -24.67
N PRO A 149 -15.71 -23.96 -24.46
CA PRO A 149 -15.32 -24.44 -23.14
C PRO A 149 -14.11 -23.66 -22.60
N ASP A 150 -14.01 -23.54 -21.27
CA ASP A 150 -12.98 -22.73 -20.60
C ASP A 150 -11.55 -23.10 -21.02
N SER A 151 -11.25 -24.40 -21.18
CA SER A 151 -9.94 -24.87 -21.62
C SER A 151 -9.54 -24.37 -23.01
N VAL A 152 -10.51 -24.19 -23.91
CA VAL A 152 -10.30 -23.63 -25.26
C VAL A 152 -10.16 -22.11 -25.18
N LYS A 153 -10.99 -21.44 -24.36
CA LYS A 153 -10.89 -19.99 -24.13
C LYS A 153 -9.51 -19.60 -23.62
N PHE A 154 -9.00 -20.29 -22.59
CA PHE A 154 -7.67 -20.00 -22.03
C PHE A 154 -6.59 -20.10 -23.10
N LYS A 155 -6.56 -21.18 -23.90
CA LYS A 155 -5.58 -21.31 -24.99
C LYS A 155 -5.68 -20.20 -26.04
N MET A 156 -6.90 -19.76 -26.37
CA MET A 156 -7.11 -18.67 -27.32
C MET A 156 -6.66 -17.31 -26.76
N ILE A 157 -6.88 -17.08 -25.45
CA ILE A 157 -6.40 -15.90 -24.74
C ILE A 157 -4.88 -15.91 -24.65
N ASP A 158 -4.26 -17.02 -24.28
CA ASP A 158 -2.80 -17.16 -24.21
C ASP A 158 -2.15 -16.87 -25.57
N ALA A 159 -2.68 -17.46 -26.65
CA ALA A 159 -2.20 -17.22 -28.00
C ALA A 159 -2.39 -15.75 -28.44
N TYR A 160 -3.46 -15.09 -27.97
CA TYR A 160 -3.69 -13.68 -28.20
C TYR A 160 -2.71 -12.80 -27.42
N GLU A 161 -2.47 -13.11 -26.15
CA GLU A 161 -1.52 -12.39 -25.29
C GLU A 161 -0.11 -12.42 -25.89
N VAL A 162 0.36 -13.59 -26.36
CA VAL A 162 1.66 -13.71 -27.05
C VAL A 162 1.77 -12.71 -28.21
N LYS A 163 0.74 -12.66 -29.07
CA LYS A 163 0.70 -11.74 -30.22
C LYS A 163 0.62 -10.28 -29.80
N LEU A 164 -0.10 -9.98 -28.72
CA LEU A 164 -0.25 -8.62 -28.19
C LEU A 164 1.05 -8.09 -27.59
N LEU A 165 1.84 -8.95 -26.94
CA LEU A 165 3.09 -8.61 -26.25
C LEU A 165 4.29 -8.48 -27.20
N GLN A 166 4.30 -9.25 -28.29
CA GLN A 166 5.42 -9.34 -29.23
C GLN A 166 5.92 -7.98 -29.77
N PRO A 167 5.06 -7.03 -30.20
CA PRO A 167 5.50 -5.71 -30.69
C PRO A 167 6.24 -4.87 -29.64
N TYR A 168 6.07 -5.19 -28.36
CA TYR A 168 6.66 -4.46 -27.23
C TYR A 168 7.89 -5.18 -26.64
N GLY A 169 8.30 -6.29 -27.25
CA GLY A 169 9.41 -7.11 -26.77
C GLY A 169 9.13 -7.75 -25.41
N LEU A 170 7.85 -7.97 -25.08
CA LEU A 170 7.41 -8.60 -23.85
C LEU A 170 7.11 -10.09 -24.10
N LYS A 171 7.29 -10.90 -23.07
CA LYS A 171 6.97 -12.34 -23.10
C LYS A 171 5.80 -12.63 -22.16
N PRO A 172 4.97 -13.65 -22.47
CA PRO A 172 3.96 -14.16 -21.55
C PRO A 172 4.58 -14.53 -20.20
N CYS A 173 3.75 -14.54 -19.15
CA CYS A 173 4.22 -14.93 -17.83
C CYS A 173 4.33 -16.43 -17.73
N GLU A 174 5.49 -16.92 -17.28
CA GLU A 174 5.63 -18.32 -16.91
C GLU A 174 4.93 -18.53 -15.56
N TYR A 175 3.88 -19.35 -15.55
CA TYR A 175 3.09 -19.79 -14.39
C TYR A 175 2.31 -18.69 -13.64
N GLN A 176 0.99 -18.65 -13.83
CA GLN A 176 0.09 -17.65 -13.24
C GLN A 176 -0.10 -17.75 -11.71
N VAL A 177 0.36 -18.81 -11.04
CA VAL A 177 0.00 -19.10 -9.64
C VAL A 177 1.09 -18.73 -8.63
N VAL A 178 2.36 -18.70 -9.03
CA VAL A 178 3.49 -18.47 -8.13
C VAL A 178 4.52 -17.60 -8.86
N ASN A 179 4.65 -16.32 -8.48
CA ASN A 179 5.56 -15.30 -9.06
C ASN A 179 4.99 -14.36 -10.15
N GLN A 180 3.75 -13.88 -9.99
CA GLN A 180 3.21 -12.80 -10.86
C GLN A 180 4.07 -11.51 -10.82
N GLU A 181 4.80 -11.26 -9.71
CA GLU A 181 5.64 -10.08 -9.52
C GLU A 181 6.72 -9.88 -10.60
N LYS A 182 7.32 -10.97 -11.10
CA LYS A 182 8.38 -10.90 -12.13
C LYS A 182 7.89 -10.44 -13.50
N CYS A 183 6.58 -10.28 -13.62
CA CYS A 183 5.87 -10.11 -14.86
C CYS A 183 5.16 -8.78 -15.00
N HIS A 184 5.07 -8.03 -13.90
CA HIS A 184 4.46 -6.72 -13.87
C HIS A 184 5.31 -5.75 -14.68
N VAL A 185 4.64 -5.05 -15.60
CA VAL A 185 5.25 -3.99 -16.40
C VAL A 185 4.46 -2.73 -16.13
N PHE A 186 5.15 -1.70 -15.65
CA PHE A 186 4.59 -0.36 -15.52
C PHE A 186 5.73 0.64 -15.71
N GLU A 187 6.03 0.92 -16.98
CA GLU A 187 7.17 1.73 -17.39
C GLU A 187 6.94 2.36 -18.77
N VAL A 188 7.77 3.34 -19.10
CA VAL A 188 7.83 3.92 -20.44
C VAL A 188 8.91 3.22 -21.23
N ARG A 189 8.53 2.68 -22.40
CA ARG A 189 9.43 2.04 -23.36
C ARG A 189 9.07 2.49 -24.76
N ASN A 190 10.06 2.90 -25.56
CA ASN A 190 9.86 3.35 -26.95
C ASN A 190 8.72 4.39 -27.08
N ASN A 191 8.74 5.42 -26.23
CA ASN A 191 7.74 6.51 -26.21
C ASN A 191 6.29 6.02 -26.00
N THR A 192 6.11 4.89 -25.32
CA THR A 192 4.82 4.31 -24.97
C THR A 192 4.81 3.92 -23.49
N LEU A 193 3.76 4.26 -22.76
CA LEU A 193 3.53 3.77 -21.41
C LEU A 193 2.92 2.36 -21.50
N LEU A 194 3.63 1.37 -20.99
CA LEU A 194 3.24 -0.04 -21.00
C LEU A 194 2.75 -0.42 -19.60
N VAL A 195 1.54 -0.97 -19.49
CA VAL A 195 0.91 -1.34 -18.21
C VAL A 195 0.35 -2.76 -18.27
N ARG A 196 0.98 -3.67 -17.53
CA ARG A 196 0.67 -5.10 -17.40
C ARG A 196 0.63 -5.50 -15.93
N GLN A 197 -0.36 -4.97 -15.21
CA GLN A 197 -0.66 -5.29 -13.82
C GLN A 197 -2.06 -4.75 -13.49
N ASP A 198 -2.61 -5.16 -12.35
CA ASP A 198 -3.93 -4.69 -11.91
C ASP A 198 -3.87 -3.28 -11.30
N GLU A 199 -2.79 -2.94 -10.59
CA GLU A 199 -2.61 -1.60 -10.02
C GLU A 199 -2.31 -0.56 -11.12
N LEU A 200 -3.20 0.42 -11.25
CA LEU A 200 -3.11 1.49 -12.25
C LEU A 200 -2.35 2.73 -11.75
N PHE A 201 -1.76 2.66 -10.56
CA PHE A 201 -0.94 3.74 -10.01
C PHE A 201 0.48 3.26 -9.69
N LYS A 202 1.50 4.04 -10.06
CA LYS A 202 2.90 3.76 -9.68
C LYS A 202 3.77 5.02 -9.70
N SER A 203 4.70 5.13 -8.74
CA SER A 203 5.67 6.22 -8.68
C SER A 203 7.11 5.74 -8.48
N ASP A 204 7.94 5.86 -9.52
CA ASP A 204 9.39 5.59 -9.49
C ASP A 204 10.23 6.80 -9.04
N PHE A 205 9.61 7.98 -8.95
CA PHE A 205 10.23 9.21 -8.42
C PHE A 205 10.01 9.40 -6.92
N SER A 206 9.40 8.43 -6.26
CA SER A 206 9.11 8.49 -4.83
C SER A 206 10.37 8.30 -3.97
N ARG A 207 10.35 8.92 -2.80
CA ARG A 207 11.25 8.69 -1.68
C ARG A 207 10.53 7.79 -0.68
N ALA A 208 11.21 6.75 -0.21
CA ALA A 208 10.66 5.88 0.81
C ALA A 208 10.58 6.60 2.16
N ALA A 209 9.42 6.54 2.81
CA ALA A 209 9.29 6.79 4.23
C ALA A 209 9.72 5.55 5.01
N VAL A 210 10.21 5.73 6.23
CA VAL A 210 10.64 4.64 7.12
C VAL A 210 9.57 4.46 8.19
N GLU A 211 9.19 3.24 8.54
CA GLU A 211 8.31 3.02 9.70
C GLU A 211 8.96 3.59 10.97
N ALA A 212 8.17 4.18 11.86
CA ALA A 212 8.69 4.62 13.15
C ALA A 212 9.20 3.41 13.95
N ASP A 213 10.32 3.56 14.64
CA ASP A 213 10.88 2.48 15.45
C ASP A 213 9.92 2.10 16.58
N ARG A 214 9.76 0.81 16.84
CA ARG A 214 9.01 0.32 18.01
C ARG A 214 9.95 0.23 19.22
N PHE A 215 9.45 0.59 20.39
CA PHE A 215 10.23 0.51 21.64
C PHE A 215 9.69 -0.49 22.66
N ASP A 216 8.54 -1.10 22.36
CA ASP A 216 7.86 -2.06 23.23
C ASP A 216 7.05 -3.06 22.38
N ASP A 217 6.63 -4.14 23.03
CA ASP A 217 5.83 -5.20 22.41
C ASP A 217 4.37 -4.79 22.21
N ASP A 218 3.72 -5.36 21.19
CA ASP A 218 2.31 -5.13 20.89
C ASP A 218 1.40 -5.75 21.97
N VAL A 219 0.38 -5.01 22.40
CA VAL A 219 -0.57 -5.46 23.43
C VAL A 219 -1.93 -5.73 22.82
N LEU A 220 -2.45 -6.95 22.98
CA LEU A 220 -3.82 -7.27 22.60
C LEU A 220 -4.81 -6.45 23.44
N ILE A 221 -5.50 -5.50 22.82
CA ILE A 221 -6.47 -4.64 23.49
C ILE A 221 -7.90 -5.18 23.38
N ARG A 222 -8.27 -5.76 22.24
CA ARG A 222 -9.61 -6.31 22.00
C ARG A 222 -9.63 -7.28 20.82
N TRP A 223 -10.69 -8.06 20.76
CA TRP A 223 -11.10 -8.78 19.55
C TRP A 223 -12.14 -7.95 18.82
N GLU A 224 -11.93 -7.71 17.53
CA GLU A 224 -12.89 -7.06 16.66
C GLU A 224 -13.82 -8.12 16.06
N ASN A 225 -15.13 -7.92 16.25
CA ASN A 225 -16.15 -8.84 15.77
C ASN A 225 -16.42 -8.58 14.28
N GLY A 226 -15.95 -9.50 13.44
CA GLY A 226 -16.30 -9.58 12.02
C GLY A 226 -16.83 -10.96 11.64
N ARG A 227 -16.87 -11.26 10.34
CA ARG A 227 -17.16 -12.63 9.85
C ARG A 227 -16.19 -13.67 10.41
N ILE A 228 -14.95 -13.23 10.67
CA ILE A 228 -13.93 -13.92 11.45
C ILE A 228 -13.45 -12.91 12.50
N ALA A 229 -13.37 -13.33 13.76
CA ALA A 229 -12.84 -12.47 14.81
C ALA A 229 -11.35 -12.18 14.56
N SER A 230 -10.97 -10.91 14.60
CA SER A 230 -9.59 -10.47 14.39
C SER A 230 -9.06 -9.75 15.62
N PRO A 231 -7.83 -10.06 16.09
CA PRO A 231 -7.23 -9.34 17.21
C PRO A 231 -6.89 -7.90 16.80
N ARG A 232 -7.01 -6.97 17.75
CA ARG A 232 -6.52 -5.59 17.62
C ARG A 232 -5.50 -5.33 18.70
N TYR A 233 -4.37 -4.76 18.29
CA TYR A 233 -3.25 -4.48 19.17
C TYR A 233 -3.02 -2.98 19.36
N MET A 234 -2.49 -2.64 20.53
CA MET A 234 -1.82 -1.37 20.79
C MET A 234 -0.34 -1.55 20.50
N SER A 235 0.22 -0.66 19.69
CA SER A 235 1.64 -0.63 19.35
C SER A 235 2.30 0.63 19.92
N TYR A 236 3.59 0.54 20.24
CA TYR A 236 4.35 1.58 20.94
C TYR A 236 5.53 2.06 20.09
N TYR A 237 5.49 3.32 19.68
CA TYR A 237 6.42 3.90 18.70
C TYR A 237 7.28 5.04 19.28
N GLN A 238 8.53 5.07 18.85
CA GLN A 238 9.48 6.15 19.05
C GLN A 238 9.43 7.10 17.85
N ILE A 239 9.07 8.35 18.09
CA ILE A 239 8.89 9.39 17.08
C ILE A 239 9.87 10.52 17.35
N GLY A 240 11.07 10.40 16.78
CA GLY A 240 12.19 11.28 17.13
C GLY A 240 12.52 11.14 18.61
N GLN A 241 12.35 12.20 19.40
CA GLN A 241 12.53 12.18 20.86
C GLN A 241 11.27 11.79 21.65
N TYR A 242 10.11 11.73 21.00
CA TYR A 242 8.83 11.48 21.65
C TYR A 242 8.46 10.00 21.62
N LYS A 243 7.67 9.57 22.61
CA LYS A 243 7.08 8.22 22.66
C LYS A 243 5.57 8.35 22.61
N ALA A 244 4.93 7.47 21.85
CA ALA A 244 3.48 7.40 21.74
C ALA A 244 3.01 5.97 21.55
N LYS A 245 1.73 5.73 21.87
CA LYS A 245 1.04 4.50 21.54
C LYS A 245 -0.09 4.76 20.54
N CYS A 246 -0.38 3.80 19.67
CA CYS A 246 -1.52 3.86 18.77
C CYS A 246 -1.99 2.44 18.40
N ASP A 247 -3.23 2.35 17.91
CA ASP A 247 -3.73 1.09 17.37
C ASP A 247 -2.83 0.64 16.20
N ASP A 248 -2.58 -0.66 16.13
CA ASP A 248 -1.80 -1.36 15.12
C ASP A 248 -2.09 -0.94 13.67
N GLY A 249 -3.33 -0.59 13.35
CA GLY A 249 -3.72 -0.10 12.02
C GLY A 249 -3.23 1.32 11.65
N THR A 250 -2.62 2.07 12.58
CA THR A 250 -2.21 3.46 12.33
C THR A 250 -0.88 3.56 11.56
N LEU A 251 0.04 2.60 11.77
CA LEU A 251 1.35 2.47 11.11
C LEU A 251 2.06 3.82 10.82
N PRO A 252 2.50 4.55 11.86
CA PRO A 252 3.19 5.81 11.68
C PRO A 252 4.53 5.63 10.94
N THR A 253 4.79 6.52 10.00
CA THR A 253 6.03 6.57 9.23
C THR A 253 6.73 7.92 9.43
N LEU A 254 8.05 7.89 9.35
CA LEU A 254 8.93 9.03 9.43
C LEU A 254 9.56 9.29 8.07
N ILE A 255 9.65 10.57 7.72
CA ILE A 255 10.35 10.99 6.51
C ILE A 255 11.12 12.28 6.74
N LYS A 256 12.32 12.34 6.16
CA LYS A 256 13.13 13.56 6.15
C LYS A 256 12.93 14.31 4.84
N ILE A 257 12.52 15.57 4.90
CA ILE A 257 12.29 16.44 3.73
C ILE A 257 13.00 17.78 3.99
N LYS A 258 13.86 18.22 3.05
CA LYS A 258 14.74 19.40 3.25
C LYS A 258 15.47 19.44 4.60
N GLY A 259 15.88 18.29 5.12
CA GLY A 259 16.58 18.19 6.40
C GLY A 259 15.69 18.16 7.65
N GLN A 260 14.38 18.40 7.53
CA GLN A 260 13.42 18.38 8.64
C GLN A 260 12.72 17.03 8.73
N ASN A 261 12.36 16.60 9.93
CA ASN A 261 11.69 15.33 10.18
C ASN A 261 10.17 15.53 10.18
N TYR A 262 9.47 14.66 9.48
CA TYR A 262 8.02 14.63 9.41
C TYR A 262 7.49 13.29 9.86
N LEU A 263 6.34 13.33 10.53
CA LEU A 263 5.54 12.18 10.88
C LEU A 263 4.35 12.12 9.92
N PHE A 264 4.14 10.96 9.30
CA PHE A 264 2.96 10.68 8.48
C PHE A 264 2.26 9.43 8.99
N ALA A 265 0.94 9.53 9.17
CA ALA A 265 0.06 8.38 9.38
C ALA A 265 -1.23 8.65 8.62
N TYR A 266 -1.74 7.66 7.88
CA TYR A 266 -2.93 7.83 7.02
C TYR A 266 -4.13 8.41 7.78
N ALA A 267 -4.37 7.96 9.01
CA ALA A 267 -5.48 8.42 9.84
C ALA A 267 -5.31 9.85 10.37
N LEU A 268 -4.10 10.41 10.36
CA LEU A 268 -3.80 11.70 11.00
C LEU A 268 -3.41 12.79 9.98
N GLY A 269 -2.73 12.39 8.90
CA GLY A 269 -2.09 13.29 7.94
C GLY A 269 -0.60 13.44 8.16
N LEU A 270 -0.03 14.53 7.63
CA LEU A 270 1.40 14.85 7.69
C LEU A 270 1.67 15.97 8.69
N PHE A 271 2.65 15.75 9.57
CA PHE A 271 3.07 16.69 10.61
C PHE A 271 4.57 16.92 10.55
N LEU A 272 4.99 18.18 10.67
CA LEU A 272 6.37 18.55 10.96
C LEU A 272 6.66 18.28 12.43
N ILE A 273 7.77 17.60 12.73
CA ILE A 273 8.29 17.37 14.08
C ILE A 273 9.23 18.52 14.42
N LYS A 274 8.97 19.22 15.53
CA LYS A 274 9.82 20.30 16.06
C LYS A 274 10.95 19.78 16.94
#